data_AF-A0A9W4R3H4-F1
#
_entry.id   AF-A0A9W4R3H4-F1
#
_cell.length_a   1.000
_cell.length_b   1.000
_cell.length_c   1.000
_cell.angle_alpha   90.00
_cell.angle_beta   90.00
_cell.angle_gamma   90.00
#
_symmetry.space_group_name_H-M   'P 1'
#
loop_
_entity.id
_entity.type
_entity.pdbx_description
1 polymer ?
#
loop_
_entity_poly.entity_id
_entity_poly.type
_entity_poly.pdbx_seq_one_letter_code
_entity_poly.pdbx_strand_id
1 'polypeptide(L)'
;MKLNKLSTFAGIAIISAVFAHSAQAQTIYGTNGDDYLHGSTGNDTIYAYAGNDKVFADKGWDTVYGSNGNDTLIGGEGSDTLFGGAGDDILSGGRTDGSWTNDNLYGGSGFDTCYNISDAPYFNSCESKP
;
A
#
# COMPACT_ATOMS: atom_id res chain seq x y z
N MET A 1 -11.07 -56.04 13.26
CA MET A 1 -10.02 -55.11 13.75
C MET A 1 -10.42 -53.72 13.28
N LYS A 2 -10.89 -52.86 14.20
CA LYS A 2 -11.32 -51.48 13.89
C LYS A 2 -10.07 -50.64 13.66
N LEU A 3 -9.93 -50.03 12.48
CA LEU A 3 -9.01 -48.91 12.28
C LEU A 3 -9.80 -47.63 12.53
N ASN A 4 -9.36 -46.89 13.54
CA ASN A 4 -9.96 -45.65 14.01
C ASN A 4 -9.81 -44.58 12.94
N LYS A 5 -10.90 -43.86 12.66
CA LYS A 5 -10.91 -42.67 11.82
C LYS A 5 -9.84 -41.70 12.32
N LEU A 6 -8.95 -41.28 11.43
CA LEU A 6 -8.02 -40.21 11.68
C LEU A 6 -8.84 -38.90 11.76
N SER A 7 -9.14 -38.48 12.98
CA SER A 7 -9.68 -37.16 13.28
C SER A 7 -8.55 -36.15 13.18
N THR A 8 -8.37 -35.55 12.00
CA THR A 8 -7.51 -34.37 11.86
C THR A 8 -8.39 -33.21 11.41
N PHE A 9 -8.73 -32.39 12.40
CA PHE A 9 -9.11 -30.98 12.33
C PHE A 9 -9.76 -30.47 11.03
N ALA A 10 -11.08 -30.31 11.09
CA ALA A 10 -11.71 -29.16 10.45
C ALA A 10 -11.03 -27.90 11.02
N GLY A 11 -10.40 -27.07 10.18
CA GLY A 11 -9.88 -25.81 10.70
C GLY A 11 -9.01 -24.96 9.78
N ILE A 12 -7.98 -25.49 9.11
CA ILE A 12 -7.02 -24.62 8.40
C ILE A 12 -6.53 -25.32 7.13
N ALA A 13 -7.21 -25.05 6.02
CA ALA A 13 -6.69 -25.31 4.69
C ALA A 13 -5.63 -24.25 4.35
N ILE A 14 -4.41 -24.35 4.88
CA ILE A 14 -3.31 -23.47 4.42
C ILE A 14 -1.96 -24.20 4.47
N ILE A 15 -1.81 -25.24 3.64
CA ILE A 15 -0.49 -25.73 3.20
C ILE A 15 -0.49 -25.70 1.67
N SER A 16 -0.67 -24.50 1.12
CA SER A 16 -0.40 -24.19 -0.30
C SER A 16 0.12 -22.76 -0.53
N ALA A 17 0.28 -21.94 0.51
CA ALA A 17 0.78 -20.57 0.39
C ALA A 17 2.14 -20.43 1.08
N VAL A 18 3.14 -21.16 0.60
CA VAL A 18 4.55 -20.85 0.86
C VAL A 18 4.96 -19.86 -0.23
N PHE A 19 4.97 -18.57 0.11
CA PHE A 19 5.70 -17.47 -0.53
C PHE A 19 5.61 -17.33 -2.07
N ALA A 20 4.42 -17.05 -2.57
CA ALA A 20 4.30 -16.04 -3.61
C ALA A 20 3.28 -15.03 -3.09
N HIS A 21 3.73 -13.82 -2.77
CA HIS A 21 2.81 -12.67 -2.87
C HIS A 21 2.31 -12.74 -4.30
N SER A 22 1.06 -13.16 -4.47
CA SER A 22 0.49 -13.34 -5.80
C SER A 22 0.63 -12.00 -6.52
N ALA A 23 1.11 -12.01 -7.76
CA ALA A 23 1.13 -10.83 -8.63
C ALA A 23 -0.30 -10.41 -9.07
N GLN A 24 -1.24 -10.46 -8.14
CA GLN A 24 -2.65 -10.19 -8.33
C GLN A 24 -2.98 -8.93 -7.55
N ALA A 25 -3.80 -8.08 -8.16
CA ALA A 25 -4.44 -6.98 -7.47
C ALA A 25 -5.14 -7.45 -6.19
N GLN A 26 -4.83 -6.81 -5.07
CA GLN A 26 -5.37 -7.07 -3.76
C GLN A 26 -6.11 -5.85 -3.24
N THR A 27 -6.99 -6.08 -2.27
CA THR A 27 -7.51 -5.00 -1.43
C THR A 27 -7.11 -5.28 0.01
N ILE A 28 -6.34 -4.36 0.58
CA ILE A 28 -5.74 -4.48 1.90
C ILE A 28 -6.37 -3.44 2.82
N TYR A 29 -6.70 -3.86 4.03
CA TYR A 29 -7.35 -3.03 5.04
C TYR A 29 -6.53 -3.08 6.33
N GLY A 30 -6.15 -1.92 6.84
CA GLY A 30 -5.63 -1.73 8.18
C GLY A 30 -6.75 -1.67 9.22
N THR A 31 -6.47 -0.97 10.31
CA THR A 31 -7.27 -0.85 11.52
C THR A 31 -7.33 0.61 11.97
N ASN A 32 -7.89 0.88 13.15
CA ASN A 32 -7.93 2.25 13.69
C ASN A 32 -6.70 2.58 14.57
N GLY A 33 -5.62 1.81 14.48
CA GLY A 33 -4.35 2.15 15.14
C GLY A 33 -3.19 1.91 14.18
N ASP A 34 -1.98 2.29 14.63
CA ASP A 34 -0.78 2.28 13.80
C ASP A 34 -0.49 0.90 13.16
N ASP A 35 -0.56 0.85 11.84
CA ASP A 35 -0.40 -0.37 11.04
C ASP A 35 0.87 -0.37 10.19
N TYR A 36 1.32 -1.57 9.85
CA TYR A 36 2.43 -1.81 8.93
C TYR A 36 1.95 -2.71 7.78
N LEU A 37 1.62 -2.08 6.65
CA LEU A 37 0.95 -2.73 5.51
C LEU A 37 1.89 -2.88 4.32
N HIS A 38 1.84 -4.04 3.68
CA HIS A 38 2.61 -4.38 2.49
C HIS A 38 1.66 -4.89 1.41
N GLY A 39 1.76 -4.29 0.23
CA GLY A 39 1.13 -4.73 -1.00
C GLY A 39 1.83 -5.94 -1.60
N SER A 40 1.73 -6.03 -2.91
CA SER A 40 2.20 -7.13 -3.72
C SER A 40 2.83 -6.59 -5.01
N THR A 41 3.02 -7.44 -6.01
CA THR A 41 3.47 -6.96 -7.33
C THR A 41 2.30 -6.72 -8.30
N GLY A 42 1.07 -6.71 -7.80
CA GLY A 42 -0.13 -6.42 -8.56
C GLY A 42 -0.67 -5.03 -8.23
N ASN A 43 -1.66 -4.56 -8.98
CA ASN A 43 -2.26 -3.24 -8.77
C ASN A 43 -3.17 -3.27 -7.53
N ASP A 44 -2.65 -2.82 -6.40
CA ASP A 44 -3.28 -2.96 -5.11
C ASP A 44 -4.10 -1.73 -4.72
N THR A 45 -5.12 -1.96 -3.89
CA THR A 45 -5.86 -0.89 -3.21
C THR A 45 -5.69 -1.07 -1.71
N ILE A 46 -5.08 -0.10 -1.04
CA ILE A 46 -4.72 -0.19 0.37
C ILE A 46 -5.44 0.92 1.15
N TYR A 47 -6.18 0.54 2.19
CA TYR A 47 -6.83 1.45 3.13
C TYR A 47 -6.19 1.29 4.51
N ALA A 48 -5.40 2.27 4.95
CA ALA A 48 -4.69 2.22 6.23
C ALA A 48 -5.64 2.55 7.41
N TYR A 49 -6.52 3.52 7.20
CA TYR A 49 -7.58 4.01 8.10
C TYR A 49 -7.13 5.03 9.16
N ALA A 50 -7.01 4.66 10.43
CA ALA A 50 -6.66 5.65 11.44
C ALA A 50 -5.45 5.16 12.21
N GLY A 51 -4.56 6.06 12.58
CA GLY A 51 -3.27 5.68 13.14
C GLY A 51 -2.15 6.36 12.38
N ASN A 52 -0.91 6.20 12.85
CA ASN A 52 0.26 6.63 12.11
C ASN A 52 0.81 5.42 11.35
N ASP A 53 0.37 5.28 10.11
CA ASP A 53 0.54 4.04 9.37
C ASP A 53 1.81 4.06 8.51
N LYS A 54 2.33 2.87 8.23
CA LYS A 54 3.42 2.65 7.28
C LYS A 54 2.97 1.72 6.20
N VAL A 55 2.83 2.25 5.00
CA VAL A 55 2.32 1.50 3.84
C VAL A 55 3.37 1.44 2.75
N PHE A 56 3.60 0.23 2.24
CA PHE A 56 4.44 -0.05 1.09
C PHE A 56 3.56 -0.78 0.06
N ALA A 57 3.27 -0.16 -1.08
CA ALA A 57 2.42 -0.79 -2.10
C ALA A 57 3.19 -1.74 -3.04
N ASP A 58 4.53 -1.64 -3.04
CA ASP A 58 5.49 -2.49 -3.75
C ASP A 58 5.55 -2.26 -5.26
N LYS A 59 4.97 -3.12 -6.10
CA LYS A 59 4.99 -2.91 -7.55
C LYS A 59 3.58 -2.96 -8.07
N GLY A 60 3.27 -2.11 -9.04
CA GLY A 60 1.95 -2.10 -9.64
C GLY A 60 1.50 -0.69 -9.89
N TRP A 61 0.26 -0.53 -10.29
CA TRP A 61 -0.39 0.77 -10.25
C TRP A 61 -1.29 0.78 -9.04
N ASP A 62 -0.76 1.30 -7.95
CA ASP A 62 -1.36 1.14 -6.65
C ASP A 62 -2.17 2.36 -6.26
N THR A 63 -3.18 2.14 -5.42
CA THR A 63 -3.95 3.21 -4.79
C THR A 63 -3.90 3.05 -3.29
N VAL A 64 -3.37 4.04 -2.59
CA VAL A 64 -3.17 4.00 -1.14
C VAL A 64 -3.91 5.16 -0.48
N TYR A 65 -4.66 4.85 0.59
CA TYR A 65 -5.36 5.81 1.43
C TYR A 65 -4.85 5.71 2.88
N GLY A 66 -4.08 6.70 3.34
CA GLY A 66 -3.62 6.86 4.73
C GLY A 66 -4.79 7.16 5.67
N SER A 67 -5.64 8.11 5.28
CA SER A 67 -6.83 8.57 6.01
C SER A 67 -6.53 9.47 7.21
N ASN A 68 -6.48 9.01 8.46
CA ASN A 68 -6.27 9.89 9.62
C ASN A 68 -5.00 9.51 10.39
N GLY A 69 -4.14 10.49 10.66
CA GLY A 69 -2.90 10.33 11.43
C GLY A 69 -1.72 10.74 10.57
N ASN A 70 -0.51 10.64 11.13
CA ASN A 70 0.71 11.03 10.42
C ASN A 70 1.29 9.80 9.73
N ASP A 71 0.99 9.65 8.45
CA ASP A 71 1.25 8.43 7.70
C ASP A 71 2.57 8.50 6.92
N THR A 72 3.13 7.34 6.64
CA THR A 72 4.22 7.16 5.67
C THR A 72 3.75 6.22 4.57
N LEU A 73 3.52 6.78 3.39
CA LEU A 73 3.00 6.05 2.22
C LEU A 73 4.08 5.97 1.14
N ILE A 74 4.43 4.76 0.73
CA ILE A 74 5.40 4.49 -0.34
C ILE A 74 4.68 3.67 -1.41
N GLY A 75 4.53 4.25 -2.61
CA GLY A 75 3.95 3.61 -3.79
C GLY A 75 4.83 2.44 -4.23
N GLY A 76 5.98 2.75 -4.80
CA GLY A 76 6.99 1.77 -5.13
C GLY A 76 7.36 1.83 -6.60
N GLU A 77 7.31 0.72 -7.33
CA GLU A 77 7.50 0.73 -8.78
C GLU A 77 6.15 0.82 -9.48
N GLY A 78 5.98 1.81 -10.36
CA GLY A 78 4.78 1.96 -11.17
C GLY A 78 4.22 3.37 -11.12
N SER A 79 2.99 3.55 -11.58
CA SER A 79 2.27 4.82 -11.53
C SER A 79 1.24 4.74 -10.43
N ASP A 80 1.56 5.34 -9.29
CA ASP A 80 0.78 5.17 -8.06
C ASP A 80 -0.08 6.38 -7.76
N THR A 81 -1.10 6.18 -6.95
CA THR A 81 -1.93 7.26 -6.39
C THR A 81 -1.96 7.12 -4.88
N LEU A 82 -1.33 8.06 -4.18
CA LEU A 82 -1.26 8.07 -2.72
C LEU A 82 -2.07 9.24 -2.18
N PHE A 83 -2.93 8.97 -1.20
CA PHE A 83 -3.67 9.96 -0.44
C PHE A 83 -3.25 9.88 1.03
N GLY A 84 -2.55 10.88 1.55
CA GLY A 84 -2.17 11.00 2.97
C GLY A 84 -3.41 11.11 3.84
N GLY A 85 -4.13 12.22 3.69
CA GLY A 85 -5.41 12.42 4.35
C GLY A 85 -5.30 13.54 5.37
N ALA A 86 -5.53 13.26 6.65
CA ALA A 86 -5.44 14.23 7.72
C ALA A 86 -4.28 13.92 8.64
N GLY A 87 -3.32 14.84 8.77
CA GLY A 87 -2.11 14.65 9.55
C GLY A 87 -0.92 15.25 8.82
N ASP A 88 0.25 15.17 9.43
CA ASP A 88 1.49 15.56 8.76
C ASP A 88 2.09 14.32 8.09
N ASP A 89 1.86 14.16 6.80
CA ASP A 89 2.16 12.91 6.09
C ASP A 89 3.49 12.93 5.32
N ILE A 90 4.05 11.74 5.10
CA ILE A 90 5.20 11.52 4.21
C ILE A 90 4.76 10.61 3.07
N LEU A 91 4.72 11.16 1.85
CA LEU A 91 4.33 10.43 0.64
C LEU A 91 5.54 10.27 -0.27
N SER A 92 5.78 9.07 -0.79
CA SER A 92 6.83 8.79 -1.76
C SER A 92 6.28 7.99 -2.92
N GLY A 93 6.41 8.50 -4.14
CA GLY A 93 6.04 7.77 -5.35
C GLY A 93 6.81 6.45 -5.50
N GLY A 94 8.05 6.41 -5.02
CA GLY A 94 8.88 5.20 -5.05
C GLY A 94 9.93 5.32 -6.14
N ARG A 95 10.36 4.22 -6.75
CA ARG A 95 11.50 4.19 -7.69
C ARG A 95 11.04 3.77 -9.08
N THR A 96 11.77 4.24 -10.08
CA THR A 96 11.60 3.74 -11.44
C THR A 96 11.85 2.25 -11.60
N ASP A 97 10.99 1.60 -12.39
CA ASP A 97 11.21 0.27 -12.98
C ASP A 97 11.93 0.32 -14.34
N GLY A 98 12.34 1.52 -14.77
CA GLY A 98 12.89 1.79 -16.10
C GLY A 98 11.84 2.21 -17.14
N SER A 99 10.59 2.39 -16.73
CA SER A 99 9.49 2.93 -17.52
C SER A 99 9.18 4.39 -17.14
N TRP A 100 8.49 5.11 -18.01
CA TRP A 100 7.98 6.45 -17.70
C TRP A 100 6.70 6.29 -16.89
N THR A 101 6.80 6.38 -15.56
CA THR A 101 5.65 6.35 -14.66
C THR A 101 5.34 7.76 -14.14
N ASN A 102 4.13 7.94 -13.59
CA ASN A 102 3.72 9.22 -13.04
C ASN A 102 2.85 9.01 -11.80
N ASP A 103 3.40 9.38 -10.64
CA ASP A 103 2.72 9.26 -9.36
C ASP A 103 1.90 10.50 -9.02
N ASN A 104 0.71 10.27 -8.50
CA ASN A 104 -0.16 11.29 -7.95
C ASN A 104 -0.09 11.24 -6.41
N LEU A 105 0.43 12.30 -5.78
CA LEU A 105 0.63 12.34 -4.34
C LEU A 105 -0.23 13.45 -3.71
N TYR A 106 -1.28 13.07 -2.99
CA TYR A 106 -2.19 13.99 -2.34
C TYR A 106 -1.95 13.98 -0.84
N GLY A 107 -1.26 14.99 -0.31
CA GLY A 107 -1.00 15.08 1.13
C GLY A 107 -2.29 15.25 1.93
N GLY A 108 -3.18 16.14 1.49
CA GLY A 108 -4.44 16.41 2.17
C GLY A 108 -4.32 17.57 3.15
N SER A 109 -4.81 17.40 4.37
CA SER A 109 -4.79 18.44 5.41
C SER A 109 -3.66 18.19 6.40
N GLY A 110 -2.84 19.21 6.64
CA GLY A 110 -1.67 19.14 7.53
C GLY A 110 -0.44 19.65 6.81
N PHE A 111 0.74 19.39 7.37
CA PHE A 111 2.02 19.72 6.75
C PHE A 111 2.66 18.48 6.15
N ASP A 112 2.43 18.29 4.85
CA ASP A 112 2.86 17.09 4.15
C ASP A 112 4.23 17.25 3.48
N THR A 113 4.95 16.14 3.39
CA THR A 113 6.21 16.04 2.65
C THR A 113 6.08 14.98 1.55
N CYS A 114 6.13 15.42 0.29
CA CYS A 114 6.11 14.52 -0.87
C CYS A 114 7.49 14.35 -1.51
N TYR A 115 7.91 13.10 -1.69
CA TYR A 115 9.09 12.70 -2.43
C TYR A 115 8.67 12.02 -3.74
N ASN A 116 8.50 12.82 -4.78
CA ASN A 116 8.31 12.30 -6.13
C ASN A 116 9.70 12.28 -6.81
N ILE A 117 10.37 11.12 -6.75
CA ILE A 117 11.60 10.89 -7.51
C ILE A 117 11.14 10.62 -8.94
N SER A 118 11.02 11.70 -9.70
CA SER A 118 10.39 11.71 -11.02
C SER A 118 11.00 10.70 -11.99
N ASP A 119 10.16 9.84 -12.53
CA ASP A 119 10.41 9.00 -13.71
C ASP A 119 10.22 9.77 -15.03
N ALA A 120 9.74 11.03 -14.98
CA ALA A 120 9.61 11.93 -16.13
C ALA A 120 9.64 13.42 -15.75
N PRO A 121 10.06 14.34 -16.63
CA PRO A 121 10.14 15.78 -16.32
C PRO A 121 8.79 16.54 -16.30
N TYR A 122 7.65 15.85 -16.21
CA TYR A 122 6.32 16.44 -16.38
C TYR A 122 5.35 16.03 -15.27
N PHE A 123 4.99 17.01 -14.44
CA PHE A 123 3.88 17.02 -13.46
C PHE A 123 4.06 16.27 -12.14
N ASN A 124 4.77 16.93 -11.21
CA ASN A 124 4.69 16.61 -9.79
C ASN A 124 3.45 17.31 -9.20
N SER A 125 2.39 16.57 -8.88
CA SER A 125 1.24 17.12 -8.16
C SER A 125 1.28 16.63 -6.71
N CYS A 126 2.23 17.15 -5.91
CA CYS A 126 2.03 17.17 -4.46
C CYS A 126 0.98 18.25 -4.19
N GLU A 127 -0.29 17.89 -4.30
CA GLU A 127 -1.38 18.83 -4.07
C GLU A 127 -1.75 18.78 -2.59
N SER A 128 -1.40 19.82 -1.86
CA SER A 128 -2.19 20.20 -0.69
C SER A 128 -3.57 20.56 -1.21
N LYS A 129 -4.60 19.77 -0.90
CA LYS A 129 -5.96 20.21 -1.22
C LYS A 129 -6.22 21.50 -0.42
N PRO A 130 -6.76 22.55 -1.05
CA PRO A 130 -7.09 23.80 -0.36
C PRO A 130 -8.16 23.62 0.71
#